data_AF-A0A0F9SCG1-F1
#
_entry.id   AF-A0A0F9SCG1-F1
#
_cell.length_a   1.000
_cell.length_b   1.000
_cell.length_c   1.000
_cell.angle_alpha   90.00
_cell.angle_beta   90.00
_cell.angle_gamma   90.00
#
_symmetry.space_group_name_H-M   'P 1'
#
loop_
_entity.id
_entity.type
_entity.pdbx_description
1 polymer ?
#
loop_
_entity_poly.entity_id
_entity_poly.type
_entity_poly.pdbx_seq_one_letter_code
_entity_poly.pdbx_strand_id
1 'polypeptide(L)' 'MDKLWLWIADRLPRRLVMWTAIRLMVNATAGKYSGQIVPDLTAIEALRRW' A
#
# COMPACT_ATOMS: atom_id res chain seq x y z
N MET A 1 13.02 5.96 10.06
CA MET A 1 12.05 5.37 11.02
C MET A 1 11.60 3.97 10.57
N ASP A 2 12.07 3.49 9.43
CA ASP A 2 11.47 2.39 8.66
C ASP A 2 11.84 1.00 9.17
N LYS A 3 13.02 0.85 9.80
CA LYS A 3 13.47 -0.45 10.32
C LYS A 3 12.58 -1.00 11.44
N LEU A 4 12.05 -0.14 12.33
CA LEU A 4 11.18 -0.57 13.42
C LEU A 4 9.83 -1.09 12.87
N TRP A 5 9.24 -0.35 11.92
CA TRP A 5 7.97 -0.72 11.31
C TRP A 5 8.08 -1.96 10.44
N LEU A 6 9.17 -2.11 9.69
CA LEU A 6 9.45 -3.34 8.94
C LEU A 6 9.64 -4.53 9.88
N TRP A 7 10.35 -4.35 11.00
CA TRP A 7 10.53 -5.40 12.01
C TRP A 7 9.19 -5.83 12.65
N ILE A 8 8.31 -4.85 12.94
CA ILE A 8 6.95 -5.14 13.42
C ILE A 8 6.14 -5.88 12.34
N ALA A 9 6.18 -5.42 11.09
CA ALA A 9 5.45 -6.03 9.99
C ALA A 9 5.90 -7.48 9.73
N ASP A 10 7.19 -7.76 9.83
CA ASP A 10 7.76 -9.10 9.61
C ASP A 10 7.39 -10.10 10.73
N ARG A 11 7.03 -9.58 11.92
CA ARG A 11 6.55 -10.39 13.04
C ARG A 11 5.05 -10.65 13.00
N LEU A 12 4.30 -9.93 12.15
CA LEU A 12 2.85 -10.09 12.04
C LEU A 12 2.46 -11.25 11.11
N PRO A 13 1.27 -11.85 11.32
CA PRO A 13 0.77 -12.89 10.42
C PRO A 13 0.63 -12.35 8.99
N ARG A 14 1.17 -13.07 8.00
CA ARG A 14 1.11 -12.68 6.57
C ARG A 14 -0.28 -12.25 6.10
N ARG A 15 -1.33 -12.94 6.56
CA ARG A 15 -2.73 -12.61 6.23
C ARG A 15 -3.13 -11.20 6.68
N LEU A 16 -2.67 -10.76 7.84
CA LEU A 16 -3.00 -9.43 8.36
C LEU A 16 -2.29 -8.35 7.55
N VAL A 17 -1.00 -8.54 7.27
CA VAL A 17 -0.20 -7.62 6.45
C VAL A 17 -0.78 -7.51 5.04
N MET A 18 -1.20 -8.63 4.46
CA MET A 18 -1.83 -8.66 3.15
C MET A 18 -3.20 -7.96 3.16
N TRP A 19 -4.01 -8.17 4.20
CA TRP A 19 -5.29 -7.50 4.33
C TRP A 19 -5.15 -5.99 4.47
N THR A 20 -4.20 -5.50 5.29
CA THR A 20 -3.97 -4.05 5.43
C THR A 20 -3.45 -3.43 4.14
N ALA A 21 -2.57 -4.12 3.41
CA ALA A 21 -2.08 -3.67 2.10
C ALA A 21 -3.22 -3.56 1.07
N ILE A 22 -4.11 -4.56 1.01
CA ILE A 22 -5.29 -4.52 0.12
C ILE A 22 -6.22 -3.37 0.52
N ARG A 23 -6.49 -3.19 1.82
CA ARG A 23 -7.37 -2.13 2.31
C ARG A 23 -6.84 -0.73 1.98
N LEU A 24 -5.52 -0.54 2.10
CA LEU A 24 -4.85 0.69 1.71
C LEU A 24 -5.00 0.94 0.21
N MET A 25 -4.69 -0.06 -0.62
CA MET A 25 -4.82 0.05 -2.08
C MET A 25 -6.25 0.39 -2.49
N VAL A 26 -7.24 -0.29 -1.93
CA VAL A 26 -8.66 -0.02 -2.21
C VAL A 26 -9.04 1.40 -1.80
N ASN A 27 -8.61 1.90 -0.63
CA ASN A 27 -8.90 3.28 -0.25
C ASN A 27 -8.16 4.32 -1.10
N ALA A 28 -6.99 3.98 -1.64
CA ALA A 28 -6.22 4.87 -2.51
C ALA A 28 -6.82 4.94 -3.92
N THR A 29 -7.40 3.85 -4.42
CA THR A 29 -7.98 3.76 -5.76
C THR A 29 -9.49 3.97 -5.80
N ALA A 30 -10.21 3.78 -4.70
CA ALA A 30 -11.64 4.02 -4.61
C ALA A 30 -11.97 5.46 -4.17
N GLY A 31 -13.19 5.91 -4.47
CA GLY A 31 -13.68 7.24 -4.06
C GLY A 31 -13.32 8.35 -5.04
N LYS A 32 -12.78 9.47 -4.54
CA LYS A 32 -12.59 10.74 -5.29
C LYS A 32 -11.73 10.60 -6.56
N TYR A 33 -10.85 9.60 -6.61
CA TYR A 33 -9.90 9.36 -7.71
C TYR A 33 -10.19 8.07 -8.48
N SER A 34 -11.36 7.45 -8.32
CA SER A 34 -11.70 6.16 -8.95
C SER A 34 -11.71 6.18 -10.48
N GLY A 35 -11.97 7.33 -11.08
CA GLY A 35 -11.92 7.52 -12.53
C GLY A 35 -10.55 7.98 -13.05
N GLN A 36 -9.57 8.20 -12.17
CA GLN A 36 -8.25 8.66 -12.55
C GLN A 36 -7.39 7.45 -12.94
N ILE A 37 -7.21 7.27 -14.26
CA ILE A 37 -6.23 6.31 -14.78
C ILE A 37 -4.85 6.86 -14.43
N VAL A 38 -4.21 6.27 -13.42
CA VAL A 38 -2.80 6.53 -13.15
C VAL A 38 -2.02 5.93 -14.33
N PRO A 39 -1.23 6.73 -15.08
CA PRO A 39 -0.41 6.21 -16.19
C PRO A 39 0.50 5.09 -15.66
N ASP A 40 0.84 4.07 -16.46
CA ASP A 40 1.61 2.85 -16.11
C ASP A 40 2.66 3.03 -14.99
N LEU A 41 2.17 3.14 -13.75
CA LEU A 41 2.98 3.38 -12.57
C LEU A 41 2.62 2.26 -11.64
N THR A 42 3.62 1.44 -11.31
CA THR A 42 3.40 0.36 -10.38
C THR A 42 3.09 0.94 -8.99
N ALA A 43 2.29 0.24 -8.18
CA ALA A 43 2.04 0.65 -6.79
C ALA A 43 3.34 0.84 -5.99
N ILE A 44 4.40 0.12 -6.38
CA ILE A 44 5.74 0.22 -5.82
C ILE A 44 6.41 1.56 -6.19
N GLU A 45 6.30 2.00 -7.44
CA GLU A 45 6.84 3.31 -7.86
C GLU A 45 6.08 4.47 -7.21
N ALA A 46 4.76 4.34 -7.05
CA ALA A 46 3.97 5.32 -6.31
C ALA A 46 4.46 5.45 -4.85
N LEU A 47 4.72 4.33 -4.19
CA LEU A 47 5.24 4.28 -2.82
C LEU A 47 6.68 4.83 -2.70
N ARG A 48 7.53 4.67 -3.73
CA ARG A 48 8.89 5.24 -3.73
C ARG A 48 8.93 6.76 -3.91
N ARG A 49 7.88 7.35 -4.48
CA ARG A 49 7.77 8.80 -4.71
C ARG A 49 7.30 9.58 -3.48
N TRP A 50 6.74 8.89 -2.50
CA TRP A 50 6.25 9.46 -1.24
C TRP A 50 7.31 9.31 -0.15
#